data_AF-T1CEQ2-F1
#
_entry.id   AF-T1CEQ2-F1
#
_cell.length_a   1.000
_cell.length_b   1.000
_cell.length_c   1.000
_cell.angle_alpha   90.00
_cell.angle_beta   90.00
_cell.angle_gamma   90.00
#
_symmetry.space_group_name_H-M   'P 1'
#
loop_
_entity.id
_entity.type
_entity.pdbx_description
1 polymer ?
#
loop_
_entity_poly.entity_id
_entity_poly.type
_entity_poly.pdbx_seq_one_letter_code
_entity_poly.pdbx_strand_id
1 'polypeptide(L)'
;MNTLAKISGGISDSLITRAAAVCLKERRKLIIVPREMPLSEIALENMLRLTRSGAIIAPSMPSFYTLPKKCGRYDKFCSIKGTRSLWDRKQSYQEVET
;
A
#
# COMPACT_ATOMS: atom_id res chain seq x y z
N MET A 1 -1.91 6.70 -12.42
CA MET A 1 -1.21 7.12 -11.18
C MET A 1 -1.49 8.58 -10.72
N ASN A 2 -2.75 8.98 -10.54
CA ASN A 2 -3.11 10.39 -10.24
C ASN A 2 -2.99 10.75 -8.74
N THR A 3 -3.59 9.93 -7.86
CA THR A 3 -3.60 10.19 -6.41
C THR A 3 -2.20 10.26 -5.81
N LEU A 4 -1.28 9.42 -6.27
CA LEU A 4 0.11 9.39 -5.83
C LEU A 4 0.84 10.70 -6.20
N ALA A 5 0.66 11.18 -7.43
CA ALA A 5 1.23 12.44 -7.89
C ALA A 5 0.68 13.64 -7.08
N LYS A 6 -0.63 13.66 -6.80
CA LYS A 6 -1.25 14.71 -5.98
C LYS A 6 -0.67 14.74 -4.56
N ILE A 7 -0.51 13.59 -3.92
CA ILE A 7 0.08 13.51 -2.56
C ILE A 7 1.55 13.96 -2.59
N SER A 8 2.32 13.51 -3.59
CA SER A 8 3.74 13.91 -3.78
C SER A 8 3.89 15.43 -3.97
N GLY A 9 2.97 16.03 -4.73
CA GLY A 9 2.91 17.47 -4.98
C GLY A 9 2.22 18.29 -3.88
N GLY A 10 1.71 17.66 -2.82
CA GLY A 10 0.99 18.37 -1.73
C GLY A 10 -0.40 18.89 -2.12
N ILE A 11 -0.93 18.49 -3.27
CA ILE A 11 -2.23 18.92 -3.78
C ILE A 11 -3.33 18.20 -2.99
N SER A 12 -4.23 18.97 -2.38
CA SER A 12 -5.27 18.47 -1.46
C SER A 12 -6.69 18.72 -1.99
N ASP A 13 -7.00 18.22 -3.18
CA ASP A 13 -8.30 18.46 -3.83
C ASP A 13 -9.43 17.59 -3.28
N SER A 14 -9.11 16.43 -2.70
CA SER A 14 -10.07 15.48 -2.16
C SER A 14 -9.76 15.12 -0.71
N LEU A 15 -10.77 14.64 0.02
CA LEU A 15 -10.62 14.21 1.41
C LEU A 15 -9.49 13.19 1.59
N ILE A 16 -9.32 12.27 0.64
CA ILE A 16 -8.27 11.25 0.65
C ILE A 16 -6.88 11.91 0.56
N THR A 17 -6.69 12.80 -0.41
CA THR A 17 -5.41 13.51 -0.58
C THR A 17 -5.10 14.43 0.60
N ARG A 18 -6.12 15.06 1.19
CA ARG A 18 -5.98 15.90 2.38
C ARG A 18 -5.62 15.07 3.61
N ALA A 19 -6.28 13.94 3.83
CA ALA A 19 -5.96 13.02 4.92
C ALA A 19 -4.53 12.50 4.80
N ALA A 20 -4.08 12.17 3.58
CA ALA A 20 -2.69 11.77 3.33
C ALA A 20 -1.70 12.90 3.66
N ALA A 21 -1.98 14.15 3.27
CA ALA A 21 -1.14 15.30 3.62
C ALA A 21 -1.08 15.54 5.13
N VAL A 22 -2.19 15.35 5.85
CA VAL A 22 -2.24 15.40 7.32
C VAL A 22 -1.41 14.26 7.93
N CYS A 23 -1.50 13.04 7.41
CA CYS A 23 -0.67 11.94 7.89
C CYS A 23 0.82 12.23 7.71
N LEU A 24 1.23 12.83 6.58
CA LEU A 24 2.61 13.21 6.32
C LEU A 24 3.11 14.30 7.28
N LYS A 25 2.33 15.37 7.52
CA LYS A 25 2.75 16.45 8.42
C LYS A 25 2.83 16.00 9.88
N GLU A 26 1.89 15.16 10.32
CA GLU A 26 1.85 14.62 11.69
C GLU A 26 2.81 13.42 11.87
N ARG A 27 3.64 13.10 10.87
CA ARG A 27 4.54 11.94 10.85
C ARG A 27 3.85 10.62 11.20
N ARG A 28 2.57 10.49 10.84
CA ARG A 28 1.80 9.26 10.99
C ARG A 28 2.15 8.29 9.88
N LYS A 29 2.05 7.00 10.18
CA LYS A 29 2.30 5.93 9.20
C LYS A 29 1.31 6.04 8.05
N LEU A 30 1.80 6.39 6.86
CA LEU A 30 1.05 6.39 5.61
C LEU A 30 1.58 5.29 4.71
N ILE A 31 0.72 4.35 4.34
CA ILE A 31 1.06 3.23 3.45
C ILE A 31 0.34 3.45 2.12
N ILE A 32 1.09 3.45 1.03
CA ILE A 32 0.58 3.59 -0.32
C ILE A 32 0.84 2.29 -1.06
N VAL A 33 -0.21 1.74 -1.64
CA VAL A 33 -0.18 0.49 -2.38
C VAL A 33 -0.39 0.79 -3.86
N PRO A 34 0.66 1.13 -4.63
CA PRO A 34 0.53 1.35 -6.06
C PRO A 34 0.21 0.04 -6.78
N ARG A 35 -0.70 0.14 -7.74
CA ARG A 35 -1.28 -0.97 -8.51
C ARG A 35 -1.17 -0.69 -10.02
N GLU A 36 0.01 -0.31 -10.49
CA GLU A 36 0.24 -0.12 -11.93
C GLU A 36 1.56 -0.73 -12.40
N MET A 37 1.59 -1.05 -13.69
CA MET A 37 2.70 -1.65 -14.41
C MET A 37 2.46 -1.40 -15.90
N PRO A 38 3.43 -0.91 -16.69
CA PRO A 38 4.80 -0.52 -16.35
C PRO A 38 4.89 0.82 -15.59
N LEU A 39 5.98 1.02 -14.86
CA LEU A 39 6.23 2.26 -14.13
C LEU A 39 6.97 3.27 -15.02
N SER A 40 6.39 4.45 -15.18
CA SER A 40 7.09 5.58 -15.81
C SER A 40 8.08 6.23 -14.84
N GLU A 41 9.07 6.93 -15.38
CA GLU A 41 10.05 7.70 -14.59
C GLU A 41 9.37 8.67 -13.62
N ILE A 42 8.34 9.38 -14.08
CA ILE A 42 7.53 10.30 -13.26
C ILE A 42 6.89 9.57 -12.07
N ALA A 43 6.42 8.33 -12.25
CA ALA A 43 5.86 7.56 -11.14
C ALA A 43 6.95 7.20 -10.12
N LEU A 44 8.14 6.80 -10.58
CA LEU A 44 9.28 6.48 -9.72
C LEU A 44 9.77 7.69 -8.92
N GLU A 45 9.88 8.86 -9.53
CA GLU A 45 10.28 10.09 -8.84
C GLU A 45 9.30 10.48 -7.74
N ASN A 46 7.99 10.41 -8.03
CA ASN A 46 6.97 10.69 -7.05
C ASN A 46 6.99 9.68 -5.89
N MET A 47 7.22 8.41 -6.18
CA MET A 47 7.37 7.37 -5.18
C MET A 47 8.63 7.60 -4.31
N LEU A 48 9.74 7.99 -4.93
CA LEU A 48 10.97 8.33 -4.21
C LEU A 48 10.76 9.52 -3.28
N ARG A 49 10.11 10.59 -3.75
CA ARG A 49 9.80 11.79 -2.96
C ARG A 49 8.92 11.49 -1.75
N LEU A 50 7.90 10.65 -1.94
CA LEU A 50 7.02 10.21 -0.86
C LEU A 50 7.75 9.33 0.16
N THR A 51 8.61 8.43 -0.30
CA THR A 51 9.43 7.58 0.58
C THR A 51 10.35 8.43 1.45
N ARG A 52 11.02 9.44 0.86
CA ARG A 52 11.84 10.42 1.60
C ARG A 52 11.03 11.24 2.61
N SER A 53 9.75 11.46 2.34
CA SER A 53 8.84 12.18 3.23
C SER A 53 8.31 11.33 4.40
N GLY A 54 8.61 10.02 4.42
CA GLY A 54 8.22 9.08 5.49
C GLY A 54 7.01 8.21 5.16
N ALA A 55 6.52 8.22 3.91
CA ALA A 55 5.51 7.26 3.46
C ALA A 55 6.14 5.92 3.11
N ILE A 56 5.39 4.84 3.30
CA ILE A 56 5.80 3.48 2.93
C ILE A 56 5.11 3.13 1.62
N ILE A 57 5.91 2.74 0.62
CA ILE A 57 5.40 2.30 -0.69
C ILE A 57 5.49 0.79 -0.76
N ALA A 58 4.33 0.16 -0.85
CA ALA A 58 4.20 -1.29 -0.89
C ALA A 58 3.44 -1.67 -2.16
N PRO A 59 4.13 -1.85 -3.30
CA PRO A 59 3.45 -2.21 -4.54
C PRO A 59 2.70 -3.52 -4.36
N SER A 60 1.52 -3.61 -4.98
CA SER A 60 0.70 -4.79 -4.83
C SER A 60 1.14 -5.90 -5.79
N MET A 61 2.29 -6.49 -5.46
CA MET A 61 2.92 -7.57 -6.18
C MET A 61 2.77 -8.84 -5.35
N PRO A 62 1.92 -9.80 -5.77
CA PRO A 62 1.88 -11.09 -5.10
C PRO A 62 3.20 -11.82 -5.34
N SER A 63 3.82 -12.33 -4.29
CA SER A 63 4.88 -13.32 -4.41
C SER A 63 4.29 -14.72 -4.57
N PHE A 64 5.03 -15.57 -5.27
CA PHE A 64 4.62 -16.92 -5.62
C PHE A 64 5.47 -17.98 -4.91
N TYR A 65 6.34 -17.57 -3.98
CA TYR A 65 7.24 -18.48 -3.26
C TYR A 65 6.49 -19.51 -2.40
N THR A 66 5.21 -19.29 -2.10
CA THR A 66 4.39 -20.18 -1.27
C THR A 66 3.46 -21.10 -2.09
N LEU A 67 3.65 -21.19 -3.42
CA LEU A 67 2.92 -22.12 -4.32
C LEU A 67 1.42 -22.28 -3.98
N PRO A 68 0.63 -21.20 -4.10
CA PRO A 68 -0.78 -21.25 -3.74
C PRO A 68 -1.54 -22.24 -4.65
N LYS A 69 -2.15 -23.26 -4.04
CA LYS A 69 -2.87 -24.35 -4.74
C LYS A 69 -4.17 -23.94 -5.45
N LYS A 70 -4.65 -22.70 -5.28
CA LYS A 70 -5.93 -22.22 -5.85
C LYS A 70 -5.83 -20.76 -6.31
N CYS A 71 -6.46 -20.47 -7.46
CA CYS A 71 -6.52 -19.15 -8.09
C CYS A 71 -7.12 -18.06 -7.18
N GLY A 72 -8.02 -18.42 -6.25
CA GLY A 72 -8.67 -17.44 -5.37
C GLY A 72 -7.84 -16.94 -4.17
N ARG A 73 -6.55 -17.29 -4.04
CA ARG A 73 -5.75 -17.00 -2.83
C ARG A 73 -4.71 -15.87 -2.99
N TYR A 74 -4.70 -15.18 -4.13
CA TYR A 74 -3.74 -14.09 -4.40
C TYR A 74 -4.05 -12.80 -3.61
N ASP A 75 -5.28 -12.65 -3.12
CA ASP A 75 -5.77 -11.53 -2.32
C ASP A 75 -5.06 -11.44 -0.96
N LYS A 76 -4.89 -12.56 -0.26
CA LYS A 76 -4.20 -12.64 1.04
C LYS A 76 -2.69 -12.48 0.91
N PHE A 77 -2.16 -12.63 -0.30
CA PHE A 77 -0.72 -12.69 -0.53
C PHE A 77 -0.06 -11.30 -0.46
N CYS A 78 -0.76 -10.25 -0.90
CA CYS A 78 -0.23 -8.87 -0.88
C CYS A 78 -0.13 -8.27 0.54
N SER A 79 -0.60 -8.97 1.57
CA SER A 79 -0.48 -8.49 2.94
C SER A 79 1.00 -8.44 3.33
N ILE A 80 1.55 -7.22 3.35
CA ILE A 80 2.91 -6.92 3.80
C ILE A 80 3.10 -7.66 5.12
N LYS A 81 3.98 -8.66 5.16
CA LYS A 81 4.20 -9.45 6.39
C LYS A 81 4.56 -8.57 7.60
N GLY A 82 5.04 -7.34 7.37
CA GLY A 82 5.33 -6.31 8.37
C GLY A 82 4.14 -5.48 8.90
N THR A 83 2.96 -5.50 8.27
CA THR A 83 1.74 -4.84 8.81
C THR A 83 0.85 -5.77 9.62
N ARG A 84 1.23 -7.04 9.79
CA ARG A 84 0.48 -8.00 10.60
C ARG A 84 0.29 -7.51 12.04
N SER A 85 1.26 -6.76 12.60
CA SER A 85 1.13 -6.15 13.93
C SER A 85 0.14 -4.97 14.01
N LEU A 86 -0.26 -4.37 12.88
CA LEU A 86 -1.17 -3.22 12.86
C LEU A 86 -2.63 -3.60 12.58
N TRP A 87 -2.85 -4.78 11.99
CA TRP A 87 -4.16 -5.22 11.53
C TRP A 87 -4.73 -6.40 12.37
N ASP A 88 -3.91 -7.03 13.21
CA ASP A 88 -4.29 -8.22 13.98
C ASP A 88 -4.86 -7.87 15.36
N ARG A 89 -6.09 -7.34 15.37
CA ARG A 89 -6.96 -7.41 16.57
C ARG A 89 -8.28 -8.14 16.38
N LYS A 90 -8.72 -8.41 15.14
CA LYS A 90 -9.88 -9.27 14.86
C LYS A 90 -9.79 -9.82 13.44
N GLN A 91 -9.23 -11.01 13.27
CA GLN A 91 -9.74 -11.95 12.27
C GLN A 91 -9.30 -13.37 12.62
N SER A 92 -9.95 -13.89 13.67
CA SER A 92 -10.32 -15.30 13.75
C SER A 92 -11.10 -15.66 12.48
N TYR A 93 -10.42 -16.16 11.45
CA TYR A 93 -11.05 -17.02 10.45
C TYR A 93 -10.53 -18.42 10.71
N GLN A 94 -11.41 -19.18 11.36
CA GLN A 94 -11.27 -20.58 11.71
C GLN A 94 -10.74 -21.39 10.53
N GLU A 95 -9.76 -22.23 10.83
CA GLU A 95 -9.60 -23.53 10.18
C GLU A 95 -10.95 -24.25 10.27
N VAL A 96 -11.64 -24.44 9.14
CA VAL A 96 -12.67 -25.48 9.07
C VAL A 96 -12.43 -26.25 7.79
N GLU A 97 -11.92 -27.45 8.01
CA GLU A 97 -11.95 -28.58 7.09
C GLU A 97 -13.36 -28.78 6.53
N THR A 98 -13.49 -28.81 5.21
CA THR A 98 -14.13 -29.87 4.41
C THR A 98 -13.99 -29.56 2.92
#